data_AF-A0A6L5EL42-F1
#
_entry.id   AF-A0A6L5EL42-F1
#
_cell.length_a   1.000
_cell.length_b   1.000
_cell.length_c   1.000
_cell.angle_alpha   90.00
_cell.angle_beta   90.00
_cell.angle_gamma   90.00
#
_symmetry.space_group_name_H-M   'P 1'
#
loop_
_entity.id
_entity.type
_entity.pdbx_description
1 polymer ?
#
loop_
_entity_poly.entity_id
_entity_poly.type
_entity_poly.pdbx_seq_one_letter_code
_entity_poly.pdbx_strand_id
1 'polypeptide(L)'
;MRTTDSDNPLDLNYWLSTDPDWATVNLNPEPEMTRVADSVDQHGRRHGDPVVLTGVRDYPDLGEDEVSFDNFGQPICKDGAASGRTCGIQFMRTRHSLWSSSLALPGDSGGVNFDPTTGEALGASTQSMLGLLMTTQPFDVALEEAYGIPDGQVNEHFSLPESTEAHDPMLTVKEHKQRVADWAEREIPEEMKKPAEPVTMADAEQIAIANTMYAAGELRIQTQDALSILAEDPTSVDAVADNVATGVEILGNLAQETASAYDEALASLALGED
;
A
#
# COMPACT_ATOMS: atom_id res chain seq x y z
N MET A 1 24.85 17.43 -0.18
CA MET A 1 23.71 18.23 -0.64
C MET A 1 23.63 18.16 -2.16
N ARG A 2 22.97 17.12 -2.68
CA ARG A 2 22.39 17.12 -4.02
C ARG A 2 20.90 17.30 -3.80
N THR A 3 20.38 18.46 -4.17
CA THR A 3 18.95 18.66 -4.40
C THR A 3 18.67 18.00 -5.74
N THR A 4 18.15 16.78 -5.73
CA THR A 4 17.59 16.18 -6.94
C THR A 4 16.15 16.63 -7.07
N ASP A 5 15.77 17.02 -8.29
CA ASP A 5 14.39 17.10 -8.78
C ASP A 5 13.70 15.70 -8.76
N SER A 6 13.85 14.94 -7.66
CA SER A 6 13.58 13.50 -7.60
C SER A 6 12.13 13.13 -7.32
N ASP A 7 11.23 14.08 -7.08
CA ASP A 7 9.85 13.77 -6.70
C ASP A 7 8.90 13.69 -7.91
N ASN A 8 9.44 13.61 -9.14
CA ASN A 8 8.61 13.43 -10.33
C ASN A 8 8.21 11.95 -10.49
N PRO A 9 6.93 11.59 -10.32
CA PRO A 9 6.45 10.20 -10.48
C PRO A 9 6.53 9.71 -11.93
N LEU A 10 6.99 10.52 -12.88
CA LEU A 10 7.30 10.12 -14.25
C LEU A 10 8.79 9.89 -14.51
N ASP A 11 9.67 10.15 -13.54
CA ASP A 11 11.09 9.80 -13.63
C ASP A 11 11.28 8.31 -13.34
N LEU A 12 11.72 7.55 -14.34
CA LEU A 12 12.03 6.12 -14.19
C LEU A 12 13.12 5.86 -13.15
N ASN A 13 14.05 6.80 -12.92
CA ASN A 13 15.11 6.63 -11.92
C ASN A 13 14.57 6.70 -10.49
N TYR A 14 13.48 7.44 -10.25
CA TYR A 14 12.80 7.44 -8.96
C TYR A 14 12.26 6.04 -8.64
N TRP A 15 11.64 5.40 -9.63
CA TRP A 15 11.05 4.09 -9.47
C TRP A 15 12.08 2.95 -9.45
N LEU A 16 13.16 3.07 -10.21
CA LEU A 16 14.21 2.03 -10.34
C LEU A 16 15.31 2.14 -9.28
N SER A 17 15.16 3.01 -8.28
CA SER A 17 16.14 3.11 -7.20
C SER A 17 16.35 1.74 -6.54
N THR A 18 17.61 1.34 -6.43
CA THR A 18 18.04 0.15 -5.70
C THR A 18 18.52 0.50 -4.29
N ASP A 19 18.35 1.74 -3.84
CA ASP A 19 18.82 2.12 -2.51
C ASP A 19 18.00 1.43 -1.40
N PRO A 20 18.64 1.00 -0.30
CA PRO A 20 17.92 0.44 0.84
C PRO A 20 17.08 1.53 1.53
N ASP A 21 15.77 1.28 1.63
CA ASP A 21 14.81 2.15 2.33
C ASP A 21 14.12 1.40 3.47
N TRP A 22 14.89 0.85 4.41
CA TRP A 22 14.37 0.13 5.58
C TRP A 22 14.94 0.69 6.87
N ALA A 23 14.20 0.50 7.97
CA ALA A 23 14.66 0.79 9.31
C ALA A 23 14.15 -0.28 10.28
N THR A 24 14.92 -0.53 11.34
CA THR A 24 14.46 -1.35 12.46
C THR A 24 13.92 -0.47 13.57
N VAL A 25 12.83 -0.90 14.19
CA VAL A 25 12.22 -0.23 15.34
C VAL A 25 12.18 -1.19 16.52
N ASN A 26 12.53 -0.69 17.72
CA ASN A 26 12.34 -1.43 18.95
C ASN A 26 10.92 -1.20 19.45
N LEU A 27 10.11 -2.24 19.48
CA LEU A 27 8.76 -2.19 20.02
C LEU A 27 8.80 -2.25 21.56
N ASN A 28 7.81 -1.62 22.21
CA ASN A 28 7.53 -1.89 23.63
C ASN A 28 7.29 -3.41 23.78
N PRO A 29 7.82 -4.11 24.80
CA PRO A 29 7.61 -5.55 24.96
C PRO A 29 6.18 -5.98 25.34
N GLU A 30 5.27 -5.03 25.58
CA GLU A 30 3.90 -5.31 26.02
C GLU A 30 2.93 -5.88 24.96
N PRO A 31 2.98 -5.49 23.66
CA PRO A 31 2.09 -6.04 22.65
C PRO A 31 2.43 -7.50 22.34
N GLU A 32 1.40 -8.33 22.25
CA GLU A 32 1.53 -9.69 21.76
C GLU A 32 1.69 -9.69 20.23
N MET A 33 2.61 -10.52 19.72
CA MET A 33 2.89 -10.62 18.29
C MET A 33 2.13 -11.81 17.70
N THR A 34 1.55 -11.63 16.51
CA THR A 34 0.92 -12.70 15.72
C THR A 34 1.60 -12.80 14.37
N ARG A 35 1.58 -14.00 13.77
CA ARG A 35 2.03 -14.23 12.38
C ARG A 35 0.87 -14.26 11.38
N VAL A 36 -0.30 -13.78 11.75
CA VAL A 36 -1.46 -13.67 10.85
C VAL A 36 -1.40 -12.34 10.10
N ALA A 37 -1.30 -12.42 8.78
CA ALA A 37 -1.49 -11.31 7.86
C ALA A 37 -2.98 -11.15 7.56
N ASP A 38 -3.51 -9.96 7.84
CA ASP A 38 -4.90 -9.60 7.60
C ASP A 38 -5.04 -8.11 7.33
N SER A 39 -6.04 -7.72 6.53
CA SER A 39 -6.35 -6.33 6.25
C SER A 39 -7.82 -6.10 5.91
N VAL A 40 -8.25 -4.87 6.18
CA VAL A 40 -9.48 -4.29 5.63
C VAL A 40 -9.11 -3.03 4.87
N ASP A 41 -9.86 -2.71 3.82
CA ASP A 41 -9.67 -1.48 3.08
C ASP A 41 -10.12 -0.25 3.89
N GLN A 42 -9.90 0.95 3.35
CA GLN A 42 -10.27 2.19 4.02
C GLN A 42 -11.79 2.38 4.25
N HIS A 43 -12.63 1.53 3.65
CA HIS A 43 -14.08 1.49 3.84
C HIS A 43 -14.50 0.37 4.80
N GLY A 44 -13.55 -0.39 5.36
CA GLY A 44 -13.80 -1.51 6.26
C GLY A 44 -14.19 -2.80 5.53
N ARG A 45 -14.02 -2.88 4.21
CA ARG A 45 -14.27 -4.10 3.42
C ARG A 45 -13.07 -5.04 3.52
N ARG A 46 -13.35 -6.34 3.58
CA ARG A 46 -12.35 -7.39 3.63
C ARG A 46 -12.22 -8.03 2.25
N HIS A 47 -10.98 -8.21 1.80
CA HIS A 47 -10.66 -8.80 0.50
C HIS A 47 -9.91 -10.13 0.73
N GLY A 48 -10.65 -11.21 0.98
CA GLY A 48 -10.08 -12.53 1.26
C GLY A 48 -9.78 -12.82 2.74
N ASP A 49 -9.41 -14.07 3.01
CA ASP A 49 -9.27 -14.61 4.36
C ASP A 49 -7.90 -14.32 5.00
N PRO A 50 -7.79 -14.18 6.33
CA PRO A 50 -6.51 -14.05 7.01
C PRO A 50 -5.52 -15.17 6.62
N VAL A 51 -4.25 -14.83 6.42
CA VAL A 51 -3.20 -15.78 6.02
C VAL A 51 -2.21 -15.93 7.16
N VAL A 52 -1.93 -17.19 7.52
CA VAL A 52 -0.91 -17.48 8.51
C VAL A 52 0.45 -17.54 7.82
N LEU A 53 1.33 -16.60 8.17
CA LEU A 53 2.66 -16.52 7.60
C LEU A 53 3.54 -17.70 8.09
N THR A 54 4.36 -18.25 7.22
CA THR A 54 5.12 -19.49 7.50
C THR A 54 6.61 -19.26 7.73
N GLY A 55 7.16 -18.18 7.19
CA GLY A 55 8.57 -17.80 7.28
C GLY A 55 8.85 -16.60 6.39
N VAL A 56 10.11 -16.23 6.23
CA VAL A 56 10.54 -15.23 5.25
C VAL A 56 10.96 -15.95 3.97
N ARG A 57 10.52 -15.47 2.80
CA ARG A 57 11.08 -15.97 1.54
C ARG A 57 12.50 -15.45 1.42
N ASP A 58 13.43 -16.39 1.33
CA ASP A 58 14.86 -16.14 1.31
C ASP A 58 15.37 -16.30 -0.13
N TYR A 59 15.49 -15.18 -0.85
CA TYR A 59 15.97 -15.15 -2.22
C TYR A 59 17.49 -15.10 -2.24
N PRO A 60 18.16 -15.74 -3.22
CA PRO A 60 19.58 -15.56 -3.39
C PRO A 60 19.93 -14.09 -3.59
N ASP A 61 20.93 -13.65 -2.83
CA ASP A 61 21.42 -12.27 -2.85
C ASP A 61 21.81 -11.80 -4.26
N LEU A 62 21.54 -10.53 -4.55
CA LEU A 62 21.89 -9.88 -5.82
C LEU A 62 22.91 -8.77 -5.60
N GLY A 63 23.75 -8.50 -6.61
CA GLY A 63 24.61 -7.32 -6.59
C GLY A 63 23.84 -5.99 -6.59
N GLU A 64 24.48 -4.90 -6.20
CA GLU A 64 23.85 -3.55 -6.08
C GLU A 64 23.13 -3.07 -7.35
N ASP A 65 23.66 -3.40 -8.53
CA ASP A 65 23.10 -3.03 -9.84
C ASP A 65 22.48 -4.23 -10.60
N GLU A 66 22.30 -5.37 -9.92
CA GLU A 66 21.81 -6.59 -10.56
C GLU A 66 20.28 -6.63 -10.61
N VAL A 67 19.76 -7.02 -11.77
CA VAL A 67 18.33 -7.27 -12.01
C VAL A 67 18.16 -8.74 -12.34
N SER A 68 17.31 -9.43 -11.57
CA SER A 68 16.92 -10.82 -11.81
C SER A 68 15.45 -10.92 -12.21
N PHE A 69 15.13 -11.96 -12.99
CA PHE A 69 13.78 -12.32 -13.41
C PHE A 69 13.41 -13.75 -12.93
N ASP A 70 14.18 -14.31 -11.99
CA ASP A 70 13.94 -15.65 -11.44
C ASP A 70 12.60 -15.79 -10.70
N ASN A 71 12.03 -14.67 -10.26
CA ASN A 71 10.72 -14.57 -9.62
C ASN A 71 9.58 -14.34 -10.62
N PHE A 72 9.85 -14.27 -11.93
CA PHE A 72 8.82 -13.98 -12.92
C PHE A 72 7.68 -15.00 -12.88
N GLY A 73 6.44 -14.51 -12.74
CA GLY A 73 5.23 -15.31 -12.68
C GLY A 73 4.92 -15.91 -11.30
N GLN A 74 5.78 -15.71 -10.30
CA GLN A 74 5.47 -16.11 -8.92
C GLN A 74 4.34 -15.22 -8.38
N PRO A 75 3.38 -15.79 -7.62
CA PRO A 75 2.29 -15.01 -7.05
C PRO A 75 2.80 -14.10 -5.92
N ILE A 76 2.06 -13.03 -5.68
CA ILE A 76 2.26 -12.13 -4.55
C ILE A 76 0.92 -11.51 -4.18
N CYS A 77 0.59 -11.56 -2.90
CA CYS A 77 -0.50 -10.79 -2.33
C CYS A 77 0.07 -9.82 -1.32
N LYS A 78 -0.62 -8.70 -1.12
CA LYS A 78 -0.25 -7.66 -0.17
C LYS A 78 -1.45 -7.27 0.66
N ASP A 79 -1.25 -7.07 1.95
CA ASP A 79 -2.23 -6.53 2.87
C ASP A 79 -1.91 -5.06 3.12
N GLY A 80 -2.81 -4.15 2.71
CA GLY A 80 -2.64 -2.71 2.84
C GLY A 80 -3.80 -2.05 3.60
N ALA A 81 -3.52 -0.95 4.29
CA ALA A 81 -4.52 -0.25 5.10
C ALA A 81 -5.52 0.58 4.28
N ALA A 82 -5.16 0.95 3.04
CA ALA A 82 -6.01 1.74 2.17
C ALA A 82 -6.81 0.86 1.21
N SER A 83 -6.15 -0.07 0.53
CA SER A 83 -6.77 -0.91 -0.48
C SER A 83 -7.18 -2.31 0.02
N GLY A 84 -6.90 -2.64 1.28
CA GLY A 84 -7.03 -4.01 1.78
C GLY A 84 -6.08 -4.95 1.05
N ARG A 85 -6.48 -6.21 0.95
CA ARG A 85 -5.69 -7.22 0.24
C ARG A 85 -5.81 -7.06 -1.27
N THR A 86 -4.67 -7.05 -1.94
CA THR A 86 -4.60 -7.13 -3.40
C THR A 86 -3.56 -8.15 -3.82
N CYS A 87 -3.80 -8.83 -4.94
CA CYS A 87 -2.90 -9.85 -5.45
C CYS A 87 -2.49 -9.56 -6.90
N GLY A 88 -1.30 -10.03 -7.24
CA GLY A 88 -0.68 -9.87 -8.54
C GLY A 88 0.37 -10.94 -8.79
N ILE A 89 1.20 -10.66 -9.78
CA ILE A 89 2.33 -11.52 -10.15
C ILE A 89 3.61 -10.71 -10.07
N GLN A 90 4.66 -11.35 -9.56
CA GLN A 90 6.01 -10.85 -9.60
C GLN A 90 6.55 -10.93 -11.03
N PHE A 91 7.37 -9.97 -11.44
CA PHE A 91 7.99 -9.99 -12.77
C PHE A 91 9.49 -9.71 -12.78
N MET A 92 10.03 -9.05 -11.77
CA MET A 92 11.48 -8.95 -11.60
C MET A 92 11.82 -8.65 -10.14
N ARG A 93 13.10 -8.73 -9.81
CA ARG A 93 13.65 -8.24 -8.56
C ARG A 93 15.03 -7.62 -8.74
N THR A 94 15.33 -6.66 -7.88
CA THR A 94 16.69 -6.18 -7.60
C THR A 94 17.04 -6.60 -6.17
N ARG A 95 18.23 -6.23 -5.70
CA ARG A 95 18.63 -6.48 -4.31
C ARG A 95 17.61 -5.97 -3.28
N HIS A 96 17.04 -4.78 -3.50
CA HIS A 96 16.17 -4.12 -2.51
C HIS A 96 14.72 -3.96 -2.97
N SER A 97 14.30 -4.60 -4.06
CA SER A 97 12.94 -4.45 -4.57
C SER A 97 12.45 -5.68 -5.32
N LEU A 98 11.29 -6.21 -4.91
CA LEU A 98 10.48 -7.10 -5.72
C LEU A 98 9.46 -6.26 -6.48
N TRP A 99 9.36 -6.48 -7.78
CA TRP A 99 8.43 -5.78 -8.64
C TRP A 99 7.25 -6.67 -8.98
N SER A 100 6.05 -6.14 -8.81
CA SER A 100 4.82 -6.88 -9.06
C SER A 100 3.74 -6.05 -9.72
N SER A 101 2.80 -6.74 -10.34
CA SER A 101 1.59 -6.14 -10.88
C SER A 101 0.52 -5.90 -9.83
N SER A 102 0.81 -6.09 -8.54
CA SER A 102 -0.17 -5.87 -7.48
C SER A 102 -0.59 -4.40 -7.44
N LEU A 103 -1.86 -4.18 -7.16
CA LEU A 103 -2.41 -2.85 -6.98
C LEU A 103 -2.01 -2.32 -5.60
N ALA A 104 -1.61 -1.06 -5.50
CA ALA A 104 -1.46 -0.37 -4.23
C ALA A 104 -2.00 1.05 -4.31
N LEU A 105 -2.55 1.53 -3.19
CA LEU A 105 -3.06 2.89 -3.05
C LEU A 105 -2.20 3.66 -2.04
N PRO A 106 -2.16 5.01 -2.14
CA PRO A 106 -1.54 5.83 -1.10
C PRO A 106 -2.09 5.44 0.29
N GLY A 107 -1.19 5.08 1.21
CA GLY A 107 -1.53 4.57 2.54
C GLY A 107 -1.32 3.06 2.72
N ASP A 108 -1.03 2.30 1.66
CA ASP A 108 -0.67 0.88 1.77
C ASP A 108 0.79 0.63 2.18
N SER A 109 1.64 1.67 2.22
CA SER A 109 3.06 1.55 2.57
C SER A 109 3.25 0.93 3.97
N GLY A 110 4.24 0.04 4.09
CA GLY A 110 4.49 -0.78 5.28
C GLY A 110 3.64 -2.05 5.37
N GLY A 111 2.63 -2.21 4.51
CA GLY A 111 1.79 -3.40 4.44
C GLY A 111 2.57 -4.67 4.11
N VAL A 112 2.21 -5.81 4.71
CA VAL A 112 2.91 -7.08 4.50
C VAL A 112 2.58 -7.67 3.13
N ASN A 113 3.60 -8.17 2.45
CA ASN A 113 3.50 -8.89 1.18
C ASN A 113 3.89 -10.34 1.42
N PHE A 114 3.16 -11.27 0.80
CA PHE A 114 3.34 -12.70 1.02
C PHE A 114 2.99 -13.51 -0.23
N ASP A 115 3.53 -14.73 -0.32
CA ASP A 115 3.13 -15.71 -1.32
C ASP A 115 1.81 -16.37 -0.85
N PRO A 116 0.68 -16.21 -1.57
CA PRO A 116 -0.60 -16.77 -1.14
C PRO A 116 -0.67 -18.30 -1.16
N THR A 117 0.30 -18.96 -1.80
CA THR A 117 0.35 -20.41 -1.92
C THR A 117 1.10 -21.05 -0.75
N THR A 118 2.20 -20.41 -0.33
CA THR A 118 3.10 -20.96 0.71
C THR A 118 2.98 -20.25 2.06
N GLY A 119 2.40 -19.04 2.08
CA GLY A 119 2.35 -18.18 3.26
C GLY A 119 3.69 -17.54 3.61
N GLU A 120 4.71 -17.63 2.75
CA GLU A 120 6.00 -17.00 3.03
C GLU A 120 5.87 -15.48 2.90
N ALA A 121 6.36 -14.76 3.91
CA ALA A 121 6.46 -13.31 3.90
C ALA A 121 7.55 -12.89 2.91
N LEU A 122 7.19 -12.08 1.92
CA LEU A 122 8.06 -11.59 0.88
C LEU A 122 8.72 -10.27 1.27
N GLY A 123 7.95 -9.36 1.89
CA GLY A 123 8.44 -8.02 2.18
C GLY A 123 7.36 -7.04 2.62
N ALA A 124 7.70 -5.76 2.65
CA ALA A 124 6.78 -4.66 2.93
C ALA A 124 6.50 -3.81 1.68
N SER A 125 5.27 -3.36 1.51
CA SER A 125 4.88 -2.44 0.43
C SER A 125 5.59 -1.11 0.61
N THR A 126 6.22 -0.60 -0.43
CA THR A 126 6.89 0.72 -0.37
C THR A 126 6.17 1.71 -1.25
N GLN A 127 6.31 1.55 -2.56
CA GLN A 127 5.82 2.49 -3.55
C GLN A 127 4.96 1.81 -4.61
N SER A 128 4.08 2.61 -5.23
CA SER A 128 3.21 2.16 -6.32
C SER A 128 3.38 3.06 -7.53
N MET A 129 3.85 2.52 -8.65
CA MET A 129 3.94 3.24 -9.91
C MET A 129 2.56 3.24 -10.58
N LEU A 130 1.96 4.43 -10.67
CA LEU A 130 0.63 4.67 -11.25
C LEU A 130 -0.48 3.82 -10.61
N GLY A 131 -0.29 3.35 -9.37
CA GLY A 131 -1.17 2.42 -8.67
C GLY A 131 -1.23 1.00 -9.27
N LEU A 132 -0.67 0.76 -10.46
CA LEU A 132 -0.80 -0.50 -11.21
C LEU A 132 0.36 -1.46 -11.02
N LEU A 133 1.53 -0.92 -10.70
CA LEU A 133 2.73 -1.66 -10.40
C LEU A 133 3.18 -1.28 -9.01
N MET A 134 3.74 -2.23 -8.28
CA MET A 134 4.15 -2.04 -6.91
C MET A 134 5.57 -2.56 -6.72
N THR A 135 6.32 -1.81 -5.94
CA THR A 135 7.59 -2.26 -5.37
C THR A 135 7.37 -2.73 -3.94
N THR A 136 7.99 -3.85 -3.64
CA THR A 136 8.02 -4.45 -2.31
C THR A 136 9.46 -4.51 -1.87
N GLN A 137 9.75 -3.97 -0.70
CA GLN A 137 11.05 -4.15 -0.12
C GLN A 137 11.14 -5.52 0.54
N PRO A 138 12.08 -6.38 0.11
CA PRO A 138 12.11 -7.75 0.57
C PRO A 138 12.65 -7.85 2.01
N PHE A 139 12.08 -8.77 2.79
CA PHE A 139 12.45 -8.90 4.22
C PHE A 139 13.78 -9.60 4.44
N ASP A 140 14.17 -10.52 3.55
CA ASP A 140 15.43 -11.26 3.64
C ASP A 140 16.64 -10.32 3.70
N VAL A 141 16.85 -9.51 2.67
CA VAL A 141 17.98 -8.58 2.56
C VAL A 141 17.96 -7.56 3.70
N ALA A 142 16.79 -7.06 4.09
CA ALA A 142 16.67 -6.15 5.22
C ALA A 142 17.12 -6.79 6.55
N LEU A 143 16.76 -8.06 6.79
CA LEU A 143 17.17 -8.80 7.99
C LEU A 143 18.65 -9.17 7.95
N GLU A 144 19.15 -9.62 6.80
CA GLU A 144 20.56 -9.96 6.59
C GLU A 144 21.47 -8.78 6.85
N GLU A 145 21.16 -7.61 6.29
CA GLU A 145 21.94 -6.40 6.47
C GLU A 145 21.81 -5.83 7.89
N ALA A 146 20.61 -5.85 8.48
CA ALA A 146 20.38 -5.33 9.82
C ALA A 146 21.10 -6.15 10.90
N TYR A 147 21.18 -7.48 10.73
CA TYR A 147 21.63 -8.40 11.77
C TYR A 147 22.90 -9.19 11.41
N GLY A 148 23.45 -8.99 10.21
CA GLY A 148 24.63 -9.72 9.73
C GLY A 148 24.37 -11.21 9.51
N ILE A 149 23.17 -11.56 9.06
CA ILE A 149 22.80 -12.94 8.74
C ILE A 149 23.39 -13.29 7.36
N PRO A 150 24.01 -14.47 7.18
CA PRO A 150 24.46 -14.89 5.85
C PRO A 150 23.30 -15.16 4.90
N ASP A 151 23.51 -14.86 3.61
CA ASP A 151 22.61 -15.21 2.49
C ASP A 151 22.06 -16.64 2.62
N GLY A 152 20.74 -16.79 2.51
CA GLY A 152 20.05 -18.07 2.58
C GLY A 152 19.85 -18.62 3.99
N GLN A 153 20.16 -17.86 5.04
CA GLN A 153 20.05 -18.31 6.44
C GLN A 153 19.05 -17.49 7.27
N VAL A 154 18.20 -16.67 6.66
CA VAL A 154 17.26 -15.81 7.40
C VAL A 154 16.37 -16.64 8.32
N ASN A 155 15.80 -17.73 7.81
CA ASN A 155 14.91 -18.60 8.59
C ASN A 155 15.64 -19.47 9.65
N GLU A 156 16.97 -19.54 9.63
CA GLU A 156 17.77 -20.18 10.69
C GLU A 156 18.00 -19.24 11.88
N HIS A 157 17.98 -17.93 11.62
CA HIS A 157 18.28 -16.87 12.58
C HIS A 157 17.05 -16.10 13.05
N PHE A 158 15.97 -16.10 12.28
CA PHE A 158 14.74 -15.39 12.54
C PHE A 158 13.54 -16.33 12.47
N SER A 159 12.64 -16.24 13.45
CA SER A 159 11.41 -17.02 13.50
C SER A 159 10.23 -16.11 13.77
N LEU A 160 9.14 -16.33 13.04
CA LEU A 160 7.86 -15.70 13.31
C LEU A 160 7.31 -16.17 14.68
N PRO A 161 6.48 -15.34 15.36
CA PRO A 161 5.85 -15.75 16.62
C PRO A 161 4.94 -16.97 16.42
N GLU A 162 4.83 -17.83 17.42
CA GLU A 162 3.97 -19.02 17.35
C GLU A 162 2.47 -18.69 17.23
N SER A 163 2.05 -17.53 17.76
CA SER A 163 0.64 -17.13 17.81
C SER A 163 0.04 -16.98 16.41
N THR A 164 -1.13 -17.61 16.23
CA THR A 164 -1.99 -17.45 15.06
C THR A 164 -3.31 -16.79 15.42
N GLU A 165 -3.35 -16.06 16.53
CA GLU A 165 -4.52 -15.29 16.92
C GLU A 165 -4.70 -14.08 15.99
N ALA A 166 -5.93 -13.61 15.83
CA ALA A 166 -6.20 -12.41 15.06
C ALA A 166 -5.52 -11.20 15.73
N HIS A 167 -5.01 -10.26 14.93
CA HIS A 167 -4.50 -9.01 15.47
C HIS A 167 -5.63 -8.15 16.05
N ASP A 168 -5.29 -7.20 16.91
CA ASP A 168 -6.25 -6.23 17.44
C ASP A 168 -6.90 -5.42 16.31
N PRO A 169 -8.20 -5.08 16.39
CA PRO A 169 -8.86 -4.25 15.39
C PRO A 169 -8.10 -2.94 15.16
N MET A 170 -7.73 -2.69 13.90
CA MET A 170 -7.08 -1.45 13.49
C MET A 170 -8.10 -0.44 13.03
N LEU A 171 -7.81 0.85 13.20
CA LEU A 171 -8.60 1.92 12.58
C LEU A 171 -8.40 1.87 11.07
N THR A 172 -9.47 2.05 10.32
CA THR A 172 -9.36 2.34 8.89
C THR A 172 -8.65 3.68 8.69
N VAL A 173 -8.03 3.90 7.53
CA VAL A 173 -7.41 5.20 7.18
C VAL A 173 -8.40 6.36 7.37
N LYS A 174 -9.67 6.14 7.03
CA LYS A 174 -10.74 7.12 7.20
C LYS A 174 -11.00 7.45 8.67
N GLU A 175 -11.15 6.44 9.52
CA GLU A 175 -11.35 6.63 10.96
C GLU A 175 -10.14 7.30 11.61
N HIS A 176 -8.93 6.92 11.21
CA HIS A 176 -7.71 7.53 11.70
C HIS A 176 -7.66 9.03 11.35
N LYS A 177 -7.90 9.38 10.07
CA LYS A 177 -7.94 10.79 9.63
C LYS A 177 -8.99 11.60 10.41
N GLN A 178 -10.19 11.05 10.58
CA GLN A 178 -11.24 11.73 11.36
C GLN A 178 -10.80 11.95 12.81
N ARG A 179 -10.22 10.93 13.44
CA ARG A 179 -9.75 11.03 14.83
C ARG A 179 -8.63 12.04 15.01
N VAL A 180 -7.72 12.15 14.04
CA VAL A 180 -6.66 13.17 14.03
C VAL A 180 -7.26 14.56 13.86
N ALA A 181 -8.24 14.74 12.96
CA ALA A 181 -8.94 16.00 12.78
C ALA A 181 -9.69 16.43 14.06
N ASP A 182 -10.45 15.52 14.67
CA ASP A 182 -11.18 15.77 15.92
C ASP A 182 -10.26 16.08 17.11
N TRP A 183 -9.06 15.45 17.14
CA TRP A 183 -8.03 15.78 18.12
C TRP A 183 -7.44 17.17 17.84
N ALA A 184 -7.11 17.47 16.59
CA ALA A 184 -6.53 18.74 16.18
C ALA A 184 -7.47 19.92 16.48
N GLU A 185 -8.78 19.75 16.24
CA GLU A 185 -9.78 20.77 16.54
C GLU A 185 -9.83 21.11 18.04
N ARG A 186 -9.69 20.10 18.91
CA ARG A 186 -9.77 20.22 20.37
C ARG A 186 -8.49 20.71 21.03
N GLU A 187 -7.34 20.23 20.56
CA GLU A 187 -6.06 20.37 21.26
C GLU A 187 -5.14 21.42 20.64
N ILE A 188 -5.32 21.78 19.36
CA ILE A 188 -4.52 22.84 18.73
C ILE A 188 -5.15 24.20 19.08
N PRO A 189 -4.43 25.09 19.78
CA PRO A 189 -4.88 26.45 20.04
C PRO A 189 -5.18 27.18 18.72
N GLU A 190 -6.25 27.99 18.70
CA GLU A 190 -6.69 28.74 17.52
C GLU A 190 -5.56 29.58 16.91
N GLU A 191 -4.66 30.11 17.74
CA GLU A 191 -3.54 30.93 17.28
C GLU A 191 -2.49 30.14 16.48
N MET A 192 -2.47 28.82 16.62
CA MET A 192 -1.62 27.91 15.84
C MET A 192 -2.33 27.32 14.62
N LYS A 193 -3.66 27.49 14.52
CA LYS A 193 -4.41 27.09 13.32
C LYS A 193 -4.12 28.10 12.22
N LYS A 194 -3.24 27.71 11.30
CA LYS A 194 -3.03 28.47 10.07
C LYS A 194 -4.29 28.35 9.21
N PRO A 195 -4.73 29.43 8.53
CA PRO A 195 -5.69 29.30 7.45
C PRO A 195 -5.20 28.24 6.45
N ALA A 196 -6.11 27.44 5.90
CA ALA A 196 -5.76 26.57 4.79
C ALA A 196 -5.18 27.42 3.66
N GLU A 197 -4.04 26.99 3.11
CA GLU A 197 -3.52 27.62 1.90
C GLU A 197 -4.54 27.41 0.77
N PRO A 198 -4.76 28.42 -0.07
CA PRO A 198 -5.67 28.28 -1.19
C PRO A 198 -5.19 27.14 -2.10
N VAL A 199 -6.12 26.29 -2.54
CA VAL A 199 -5.81 25.21 -3.47
C VAL A 199 -5.27 25.83 -4.75
N THR A 200 -4.10 25.38 -5.20
CA THR A 200 -3.48 25.83 -6.45
C THR A 200 -3.84 24.90 -7.60
N MET A 201 -3.57 25.32 -8.85
CA MET A 201 -3.73 24.43 -10.01
C MET A 201 -2.83 23.21 -9.94
N ALA A 202 -1.65 23.33 -9.32
CA ALA A 202 -0.75 22.21 -9.12
C ALA A 202 -1.33 21.20 -8.11
N ASP A 203 -1.97 21.69 -7.04
CA ASP A 203 -2.66 20.82 -6.08
C ASP A 203 -3.85 20.10 -6.73
N ALA A 204 -4.65 20.82 -7.51
CA ALA A 204 -5.77 20.23 -8.24
C ALA A 204 -5.30 19.15 -9.23
N GLU A 205 -4.17 19.35 -9.93
CA GLU A 205 -3.57 18.33 -10.79
C GLU A 205 -3.11 17.10 -9.99
N GLN A 206 -2.47 17.30 -8.83
CA GLN A 206 -2.08 16.18 -7.96
C GLN A 206 -3.29 15.40 -7.44
N ILE A 207 -4.36 16.08 -7.04
CA ILE A 207 -5.63 15.46 -6.62
C ILE A 207 -6.23 14.67 -7.78
N ALA A 208 -6.27 15.23 -8.98
CA ALA A 208 -6.79 14.55 -10.18
C ALA A 208 -6.00 13.26 -10.50
N ILE A 209 -4.67 13.34 -10.42
CA ILE A 209 -3.78 12.19 -10.61
C ILE A 209 -4.04 11.12 -9.54
N ALA A 210 -4.08 11.51 -8.27
CA ALA A 210 -4.35 10.59 -7.16
C ALA A 210 -5.72 9.91 -7.30
N ASN A 211 -6.77 10.68 -7.61
CA ASN A 211 -8.13 10.16 -7.79
C ASN A 211 -8.25 9.25 -9.01
N THR A 212 -7.51 9.52 -10.08
CA THR A 212 -7.43 8.64 -11.26
C THR A 212 -6.77 7.31 -10.91
N MET A 213 -5.65 7.34 -10.17
CA MET A 213 -4.99 6.12 -9.70
C MET A 213 -5.90 5.32 -8.77
N TYR A 214 -6.59 5.99 -7.85
CA TYR A 214 -7.56 5.37 -6.97
C TYR A 214 -8.69 4.72 -7.77
N ALA A 215 -9.26 5.42 -8.74
CA ALA A 215 -10.35 4.91 -9.57
C ALA A 215 -9.95 3.64 -10.35
N ALA A 216 -8.75 3.63 -10.94
CA ALA A 216 -8.21 2.44 -11.60
C ALA A 216 -8.04 1.28 -10.60
N GLY A 217 -7.66 1.59 -9.36
CA GLY A 217 -7.54 0.64 -8.28
C GLY A 217 -8.85 0.02 -7.84
N GLU A 218 -9.85 0.85 -7.56
CA GLU A 218 -11.19 0.39 -7.18
C GLU A 218 -11.75 -0.55 -8.25
N LEU A 219 -11.69 -0.18 -9.53
CA LEU A 219 -12.18 -1.03 -10.62
C LEU A 219 -11.51 -2.42 -10.63
N ARG A 220 -10.21 -2.48 -10.33
CA ARG A 220 -9.46 -3.73 -10.29
C ARG A 220 -9.84 -4.58 -9.08
N ILE A 221 -9.92 -3.98 -7.88
CA ILE A 221 -10.37 -4.67 -6.66
C ILE A 221 -11.76 -5.26 -6.87
N GLN A 222 -12.69 -4.48 -7.42
CA GLN A 222 -14.05 -4.96 -7.69
C GLN A 222 -14.10 -6.12 -8.67
N THR A 223 -13.24 -6.08 -9.69
CA THR A 223 -13.12 -7.20 -10.61
C THR A 223 -12.58 -8.45 -9.90
N GLN A 224 -11.60 -8.30 -9.00
CA GLN A 224 -11.05 -9.40 -8.22
C GLN A 224 -12.08 -9.99 -7.25
N ASP A 225 -12.79 -9.14 -6.50
CA ASP A 225 -13.85 -9.55 -5.57
C ASP A 225 -14.98 -10.25 -6.30
N ALA A 226 -15.45 -9.71 -7.42
CA ALA A 226 -16.51 -10.33 -8.22
C ALA A 226 -16.10 -11.71 -8.71
N LEU A 227 -14.84 -11.88 -9.14
CA LEU A 227 -14.32 -13.19 -9.54
C LEU A 227 -14.24 -14.15 -8.35
N SER A 228 -13.81 -13.69 -7.17
CA SER A 228 -13.76 -14.53 -5.95
C SER A 228 -15.15 -14.99 -5.54
N ILE A 229 -16.09 -14.05 -5.41
CA ILE A 229 -17.49 -14.31 -5.05
C ILE A 229 -18.10 -15.35 -5.98
N LEU A 230 -17.92 -15.19 -7.30
CA LEU A 230 -18.49 -16.11 -8.29
C LEU A 230 -17.75 -17.46 -8.35
N ALA A 231 -16.47 -17.50 -7.99
CA ALA A 231 -15.71 -18.74 -7.88
C ALA A 231 -16.14 -19.56 -6.65
N GLU A 232 -16.46 -18.89 -5.54
CA GLU A 232 -16.96 -19.50 -4.30
C GLU A 232 -18.43 -19.94 -4.44
N ASP A 233 -19.29 -19.04 -4.94
CA ASP A 233 -20.70 -19.31 -5.21
C ASP A 233 -21.17 -18.59 -6.50
N PRO A 234 -21.33 -19.34 -7.61
CA PRO A 234 -21.78 -18.78 -8.89
C PRO A 234 -23.18 -18.14 -8.85
N THR A 235 -23.97 -18.41 -7.81
CA THR A 235 -25.33 -17.87 -7.64
C THR A 235 -25.38 -16.53 -6.91
N SER A 236 -24.26 -16.09 -6.33
CA SER A 236 -24.12 -14.85 -5.55
C SER A 236 -24.06 -13.57 -6.41
N VAL A 237 -24.87 -13.49 -7.46
CA VAL A 237 -24.91 -12.35 -8.39
C VAL A 237 -25.35 -11.07 -7.68
N ASP A 238 -26.19 -11.16 -6.66
CA ASP A 238 -26.64 -10.00 -5.87
C ASP A 238 -25.45 -9.36 -5.10
N ALA A 239 -24.56 -10.17 -4.53
CA ALA A 239 -23.35 -9.67 -3.87
C ALA A 239 -22.40 -8.97 -4.85
N VAL A 240 -22.29 -9.48 -6.08
CA VAL A 240 -21.54 -8.81 -7.16
C VAL A 240 -22.18 -7.46 -7.50
N ALA A 241 -23.51 -7.39 -7.59
CA ALA A 241 -24.22 -6.15 -7.88
C ALA A 241 -24.04 -5.10 -6.78
N ASP A 242 -24.09 -5.50 -5.51
CA ASP A 242 -23.87 -4.61 -4.36
C ASP A 242 -22.43 -4.05 -4.34
N ASN A 243 -21.43 -4.88 -4.67
CA ASN A 243 -20.04 -4.42 -4.83
C ASN A 243 -19.91 -3.38 -5.95
N VAL A 244 -20.53 -3.64 -7.11
CA VAL A 244 -20.52 -2.70 -8.25
C VAL A 244 -21.21 -1.38 -7.88
N ALA A 245 -22.34 -1.43 -7.19
CA ALA A 245 -23.05 -0.22 -6.75
C ALA A 245 -22.17 0.64 -5.83
N THR A 246 -21.53 0.02 -4.84
CA THR A 246 -20.56 0.68 -3.95
C THR A 246 -19.41 1.31 -4.73
N GLY A 247 -18.93 0.64 -5.79
CA GLY A 247 -17.91 1.18 -6.69
C GLY A 247 -18.29 2.42 -7.43
N VAL A 248 -19.49 2.40 -8.00
CA VAL A 248 -20.02 3.56 -8.73
C VAL A 248 -20.12 4.76 -7.80
N GLU A 249 -20.52 4.58 -6.54
CA GLU A 249 -20.54 5.65 -5.54
C GLU A 249 -19.13 6.19 -5.24
N ILE A 250 -18.15 5.31 -5.01
CA ILE A 250 -16.76 5.69 -4.79
C ILE A 250 -16.21 6.48 -5.98
N LEU A 251 -16.38 5.97 -7.20
CA LEU A 251 -15.92 6.61 -8.43
C LEU A 251 -16.60 7.97 -8.65
N GLY A 252 -17.90 8.08 -8.33
CA GLY A 252 -18.63 9.34 -8.36
C GLY A 252 -18.06 10.38 -7.41
N ASN A 253 -17.74 9.98 -6.17
CA ASN A 253 -17.14 10.85 -5.17
C ASN A 253 -15.74 11.35 -5.59
N LEU A 254 -14.91 10.48 -6.16
CA LEU A 254 -13.58 10.86 -6.66
C LEU A 254 -13.68 11.88 -7.81
N ALA A 255 -14.61 11.67 -8.73
CA ALA A 255 -14.85 12.59 -9.83
C ALA A 255 -15.35 13.95 -9.32
N GLN A 256 -16.22 13.96 -8.30
CA GLN A 256 -16.69 15.18 -7.66
C GLN A 256 -15.53 15.92 -6.96
N GLU A 257 -14.70 15.22 -6.20
CA GLU A 257 -13.55 15.79 -5.51
C GLU A 257 -12.55 16.41 -6.50
N THR A 258 -12.25 15.73 -7.61
CA THR A 258 -11.41 16.29 -8.67
C THR A 258 -12.02 17.56 -9.27
N ALA A 259 -13.31 17.57 -9.55
CA ALA A 259 -13.99 18.77 -10.08
C ALA A 259 -13.95 19.92 -9.06
N SER A 260 -14.22 19.64 -7.79
CA SER A 260 -14.17 20.64 -6.72
C SER A 260 -12.77 21.23 -6.53
N ALA A 261 -11.72 20.41 -6.59
CA ALA A 261 -10.34 20.89 -6.50
C ALA A 261 -9.98 21.88 -7.63
N TYR A 262 -10.40 21.59 -8.87
CA TYR A 262 -10.20 22.51 -9.99
C TYR A 262 -11.05 23.78 -9.89
N ASP A 263 -12.30 23.67 -9.43
CA ASP A 263 -13.16 24.84 -9.21
C ASP A 263 -12.57 25.77 -8.14
N GLU A 264 -12.06 25.21 -7.03
CA GLU A 264 -11.36 25.96 -5.98
C GLU A 264 -10.07 26.60 -6.51
N ALA A 265 -9.24 25.86 -7.24
CA ALA A 265 -8.01 26.38 -7.83
C ALA A 265 -8.27 27.54 -8.82
N LEU A 266 -9.31 27.42 -9.65
CA LEU A 266 -9.72 28.47 -10.57
C LEU A 266 -10.25 29.70 -9.83
N ALA A 267 -10.95 29.52 -8.71
CA ALA A 267 -11.42 30.61 -7.87
C ALA A 267 -10.25 31.36 -7.21
N SER A 268 -9.27 30.65 -6.65
CA SER A 268 -8.05 31.24 -6.07
C SER A 268 -7.29 32.09 -7.08
N LEU A 269 -7.10 31.56 -8.31
CA LEU A 269 -6.49 32.26 -9.44
C LEU A 269 -7.26 33.53 -9.83
N ALA A 270 -8.58 33.48 -9.85
CA ALA A 270 -9.42 34.63 -10.20
C ALA A 270 -9.40 35.73 -9.14
N LEU A 271 -9.13 35.38 -7.88
CA LEU A 271 -9.08 36.29 -6.74
C LEU A 271 -7.68 36.87 -6.49
N GLY A 272 -6.63 36.36 -7.15
CA GLY A 272 -5.26 36.85 -7.04
C GLY A 272 -4.56 36.46 -5.74
N GLU A 273 -4.98 35.35 -5.13
CA GLU A 273 -4.34 34.72 -3.98
C GLU A 273 -3.35 33.67 -4.53
N ASP A 274 -2.11 34.12 -4.81
CA ASP A 274 -0.94 33.25 -5.09
C ASP A 274 -0.31 32.75 -3.78
#